data_AF-A0A1G3BRE0-F1
#
_entry.id   AF-A0A1G3BRE0-F1
#
_cell.length_a   1.000
_cell.length_b   1.000
_cell.length_c   1.000
_cell.angle_alpha   90.00
_cell.angle_beta   90.00
_cell.angle_gamma   90.00
#
_symmetry.space_group_name_H-M   'P 1'
#
loop_
_entity.id
_entity.type
_entity.pdbx_description
1 polymer ?
#
loop_
_entity_poly.entity_id
_entity_poly.type
_entity_poly.pdbx_seq_one_letter_code
_entity_poly.pdbx_strand_id
1 'polypeptide(L)' 'MKTKGTKAEVFLTAFRTLPREEQNIFLTEVLKDKRVREDLIDIAIAESRLKDKSRPFKDFLEDHGN' A
#
# COMPACT_ATOMS: atom_id res chain seq x y z
N MET A 1 1.61 -23.09 -4.93
CA MET A 1 2.80 -22.61 -4.19
C MET A 1 3.01 -21.14 -4.53
N LYS A 2 2.77 -20.21 -3.61
CA LYS A 2 3.16 -18.81 -3.84
C LYS A 2 4.68 -18.76 -3.74
N THR A 3 5.35 -18.36 -4.82
CA THR A 3 6.74 -17.90 -4.79
C THR A 3 6.79 -16.66 -3.91
N LYS A 4 6.84 -16.87 -2.58
CA LYS A 4 7.27 -15.84 -1.64
C LYS A 4 8.69 -15.50 -2.05
N GLY A 5 8.88 -14.34 -2.68
CA GLY A 5 10.19 -13.90 -3.11
C GLY A 5 11.08 -13.80 -1.88
N THR A 6 11.98 -14.77 -1.70
CA THR A 6 12.88 -14.87 -0.53
C THR A 6 13.66 -13.56 -0.33
N LYS A 7 13.96 -12.87 -1.44
CA LYS A 7 14.62 -11.56 -1.43
C LYS A 7 13.73 -10.45 -0.83
N ALA A 8 12.44 -10.44 -1.16
CA ALA A 8 11.50 -9.43 -0.65
C ALA A 8 11.31 -9.54 0.87
N GLU A 9 11.25 -10.76 1.40
CA GLU A 9 11.18 -11.00 2.84
C GLU A 9 12.46 -10.54 3.57
N VAL A 10 13.63 -10.72 2.95
CA VAL A 10 14.90 -10.20 3.46
C VAL A 10 14.91 -8.67 3.49
N PHE A 11 14.52 -7.99 2.39
CA PHE A 11 14.46 -6.52 2.35
C PHE A 11 13.47 -5.95 3.38
N LEU A 12 12.30 -6.57 3.54
CA LEU A 12 11.33 -6.14 4.53
C LEU A 12 11.86 -6.32 5.96
N THR A 13 12.57 -7.41 6.21
CA THR A 13 13.18 -7.69 7.52
C THR A 13 14.26 -6.65 7.82
N ALA A 14 15.16 -6.39 6.86
CA ALA A 14 16.19 -5.37 6.99
C ALA A 14 15.58 -3.98 7.26
N PHE A 15 14.58 -3.55 6.49
CA PHE A 15 13.89 -2.28 6.70
C PHE A 15 13.27 -2.17 8.10
N ARG A 16 12.61 -3.23 8.59
CA ARG A 16 11.99 -3.25 9.93
C ARG A 16 12.98 -3.19 11.07
N THR A 17 14.23 -3.60 10.85
CA THR A 17 15.30 -3.53 11.86
C THR A 17 15.94 -2.14 11.96
N LEU A 18 15.72 -1.26 10.98
CA LEU A 18 16.28 0.08 10.99
C LEU A 18 15.65 0.95 12.09
N PRO A 19 16.42 1.87 12.72
CA PRO A 19 15.88 2.95 13.54
C PRO A 19 14.85 3.79 12.77
N ARG A 20 13.94 4.45 13.48
CA ARG A 20 12.84 5.21 12.84
C ARG A 20 13.34 6.32 11.92
N GLU A 21 14.44 6.97 12.28
CA GLU A 21 15.08 8.01 11.45
C GLU A 21 15.57 7.44 10.11
N GLU A 22 16.24 6.30 10.13
CA GLU A 22 16.71 5.61 8.92
C GLU A 22 15.55 5.08 8.06
N GLN A 23 14.47 4.60 8.70
CA GLN A 23 13.24 4.24 7.97
C GLN A 23 12.67 5.43 7.22
N ASN A 24 12.65 6.62 7.84
CA ASN A 24 12.13 7.83 7.20
C ASN A 24 12.99 8.27 6.02
N ILE A 25 14.32 8.18 6.13
CA ILE A 25 15.25 8.45 5.02
C ILE A 25 14.97 7.49 3.88
N PHE A 26 14.91 6.19 4.15
CA PHE A 26 14.60 5.16 3.15
C PHE A 26 13.27 5.43 2.44
N LEU A 27 12.20 5.68 3.20
CA LEU A 27 10.88 5.96 2.64
C LEU A 27 10.88 7.24 1.78
N THR A 28 11.61 8.27 2.21
CA THR A 28 11.73 9.51 1.44
C THR A 28 12.34 9.26 0.07
N GLU A 29 13.41 8.46 -0.01
CA GLU A 29 14.03 8.09 -1.29
C GLU A 29 13.11 7.21 -2.15
N VAL A 30 12.43 6.22 -1.55
CA VAL A 30 11.46 5.36 -2.25
C VAL A 30 10.33 6.19 -2.87
N LEU A 31 9.82 7.18 -2.15
CA LEU A 31 8.72 8.02 -2.60
C LEU A 31 9.12 9.04 -3.67
N LYS A 32 10.41 9.23 -3.98
CA LYS A 32 10.84 10.07 -5.11
C LYS A 32 10.46 9.45 -6.45
N ASP A 33 10.46 8.12 -6.54
CA ASP A 33 9.96 7.42 -7.73
C ASP A 33 8.44 7.63 -7.84
N LYS A 34 8.02 8.28 -8.93
CA LYS A 34 6.61 8.62 -9.16
C LYS A 34 5.72 7.38 -9.21
N ARG A 35 6.17 6.33 -9.91
CA ARG A 35 5.37 5.11 -10.10
C ARG A 35 5.21 4.38 -8.78
N VAL A 36 6.30 4.21 -8.03
CA VAL A 36 6.26 3.55 -6.72
C VAL A 36 5.39 4.31 -5.74
N ARG A 37 5.47 5.65 -5.74
CA ARG A 37 4.62 6.49 -4.89
C ARG A 37 3.13 6.31 -5.21
N GLU A 38 2.76 6.32 -6.49
CA GLU A 38 1.37 6.11 -6.93
C GLU A 38 0.87 4.72 -6.53
N ASP A 39 1.67 3.68 -6.79
CA ASP A 39 1.35 2.29 -6.40
C ASP A 39 1.13 2.17 -4.88
N LEU A 40 1.96 2.80 -4.05
CA LEU A 40 1.83 2.77 -2.59
C LEU A 40 0.56 3.48 -2.09
N ILE A 41 0.17 4.59 -2.74
CA ILE A 41 -1.08 5.30 -2.41
C ILE A 41 -2.29 4.41 -2.72
N ASP A 42 -2.30 3.79 -3.91
CA ASP A 42 -3.39 2.91 -4.33
C ASP A 42 -3.52 1.69 -3.42
N ILE A 43 -2.41 1.07 -3.05
CA ILE A 43 -2.39 -0.04 -2.09
C ILE A 43 -2.93 0.41 -0.73
N ALA A 44 -2.49 1.57 -0.21
CA ALA A 44 -2.97 2.09 1.07
C ALA A 44 -4.48 2.37 1.06
N ILE A 45 -5.00 2.91 -0.04
CA ILE A 45 -6.44 3.13 -0.23
C ILE A 45 -7.17 1.79 -0.26
N ALA A 46 -6.69 0.82 -1.03
CA ALA A 46 -7.30 -0.51 -1.13
C ALA A 46 -7.34 -1.22 0.23
N GLU A 47 -6.24 -1.21 0.98
CA GLU A 47 -6.14 -1.78 2.34
C GLU A 47 -7.10 -1.10 3.32
N SER A 48 -7.23 0.24 3.25
CA SER A 48 -8.17 0.98 4.10
C SER A 48 -9.63 0.58 3.84
N ARG A 49 -9.96 0.27 2.59
CA ARG A 49 -11.30 -0.12 2.13
C ARG A 49 -11.62 -1.60 2.35
N LEU A 50 -10.66 -2.45 2.71
CA LEU A 50 -10.94 -3.87 3.02
C LEU A 50 -11.94 -4.06 4.16
N LYS A 51 -12.06 -3.08 5.05
CA LYS A 51 -13.01 -3.09 6.17
C LYS A 51 -14.36 -2.48 5.82
N ASP A 52 -14.50 -1.89 4.64
CA ASP A 52 -15.76 -1.30 4.20
C ASP A 52 -16.76 -2.41 3.88
N LYS A 53 -18.03 -2.18 4.22
CA LYS A 53 -19.09 -3.07 3.77
C LYS A 53 -19.12 -3.04 2.26
N SER A 54 -18.95 -4.21 1.64
CA SER A 54 -19.20 -4.36 0.21
C SER A 54 -20.66 -3.96 -0.06
N ARG A 55 -20.85 -3.03 -1.01
CA ARG A 55 -22.16 -2.59 -1.46
C ARG A 55 -22.29 -2.86 -2.95
N PRO A 56 -23.45 -3.28 -3.45
CA PRO A 56 -23.72 -3.35 -4.88
C PRO A 56 -23.43 -2.00 -5.54
N PHE A 57 -22.84 -2.05 -6.74
CA PHE A 57 -22.51 -0.84 -7.50
C PHE A 57 -23.77 -0.02 -7.83
N LYS A 58 -24.90 -0.68 -8.04
CA LYS A 58 -26.20 -0.01 -8.25
C LYS A 58 -26.59 0.87 -7.06
N ASP A 59 -26.50 0.33 -5.85
CA ASP A 59 -26.83 1.06 -4.62
C ASP A 59 -25.86 2.25 -4.43
N PHE A 60 -24.58 2.12 -4.82
CA PHE A 60 -23.64 3.24 -4.85
C PHE A 60 -24.09 4.38 -5.75
N LEU A 61 -24.53 4.04 -6.97
CA LEU A 61 -25.02 5.04 -7.93
C LEU A 61 -26.33 5.68 -7.48
N GLU A 62 -27.22 4.97 -6.78
CA GLU A 62 -28.46 5.54 -6.25
C GLU A 62 -28.22 6.58 -5.15
N ASP A 63 -27.17 6.40 -4.32
CA ASP A 63 -26.85 7.34 -3.23
C ASP A 63 -25.98 8.54 -3.68
N HIS A 64 -25.17 8.38 -4.73
CA HIS A 64 -24.12 9.35 -5.11
C HIS A 64 -24.19 9.81 -6.58
N GLY A 65 -25.09 9.26 -7.37
CA GLY A 65 -25.34 9.68 -8.74
C GLY A 65 -26.34 10.84 -8.77
N ASN A 66 -25.82 12.05 -8.95
CA ASN A 66 -26.60 13.22 -9.38
C ASN A 66 -25.90 13.83 -10.60
#